data_AF-G3PQ41-F1
#
_entry.id   AF-G3PQ41-F1
#
_cell.length_a   1.000
_cell.length_b   1.000
_cell.length_c   1.000
_cell.angle_alpha   90.00
_cell.angle_beta   90.00
_cell.angle_gamma   90.00
#
_symmetry.space_group_name_H-M   'P 1'
#
loop_
_entity.id
_entity.type
_entity.pdbx_description
1 polymer ?
#
loop_
_entity_poly.entity_id
_entity_poly.type
_entity_poly.pdbx_seq_one_letter_code
_entity_poly.pdbx_strand_id
1 'polypeptide(L)'
;MRAAGHRLAAALALFAAALCACRAEVIDDVLSSLSRGASFLERQHAHINLDGVVGFLMLQAELKEAVRTWPHSDPVSWAQRTTAVALVKRLDQSFDKAVAALQRNDPKYYREFEPLLSWSFWLVPREWSSTDRSLLYRSHHEHRVLRRAAQRQVSDPAAGDLEDERDALHRHQTLPGHHDPLRLPPLLPVPPAALLHDREDERLHQPAEGRHPALPSQHD
;
A
#
# COMPACT_ATOMS: atom_id res chain seq x y z
N MET A 1 24.58 23.85 42.83
CA MET A 1 23.75 23.81 41.60
C MET A 1 24.43 23.14 40.41
N ARG A 2 25.62 23.58 39.93
CA ARG A 2 26.27 23.04 38.70
C ARG A 2 26.36 21.50 38.61
N ALA A 3 26.78 20.82 39.68
CA ALA A 3 26.90 19.35 39.70
C ALA A 3 25.57 18.60 39.46
N ALA A 4 24.43 19.15 39.88
CA ALA A 4 23.13 18.55 39.60
C ALA A 4 22.75 18.69 38.11
N GLY A 5 23.05 19.84 37.50
CA GLY A 5 22.84 20.06 36.06
C GLY A 5 23.67 19.11 35.19
N HIS A 6 24.94 18.84 35.57
CA HIS A 6 25.77 17.89 34.84
C HIS A 6 25.27 16.45 34.97
N ARG A 7 24.77 16.04 36.14
CA ARG A 7 24.15 14.71 36.33
C ARG A 7 22.87 14.55 35.51
N LEU A 8 22.02 15.58 35.45
CA LEU A 8 20.82 15.58 34.62
C LEU A 8 21.17 15.52 33.12
N ALA A 9 22.14 16.31 32.66
CA ALA A 9 22.60 16.28 31.27
C ALA A 9 23.18 14.91 30.87
N ALA A 10 23.96 14.27 31.74
CA ALA A 10 24.49 12.93 31.52
C ALA A 10 23.38 11.86 31.44
N ALA A 11 22.38 11.94 32.32
CA ALA A 11 21.23 11.02 32.29
C ALA A 11 20.40 11.18 30.99
N LEU A 12 20.17 12.41 30.55
CA LEU A 12 19.47 12.69 29.28
C LEU A 12 20.28 12.20 28.07
N ALA A 13 21.61 12.36 28.07
CA ALA A 13 22.47 11.87 27.00
C ALA A 13 22.48 10.34 26.92
N LEU A 14 22.54 9.64 28.06
CA LEU A 14 22.44 8.18 28.13
C LEU A 14 21.07 7.67 27.68
N PHE A 15 19.98 8.34 28.07
CA PHE A 15 18.64 8.00 27.63
C PHE A 15 18.45 8.20 26.11
N ALA A 16 18.94 9.31 25.56
CA ALA A 16 18.94 9.56 24.12
C ALA A 16 19.77 8.50 23.36
N ALA A 17 20.95 8.13 23.87
CA ALA A 17 21.78 7.09 23.28
C ALA A 17 21.08 5.72 23.30
N ALA A 18 20.41 5.36 24.39
CA ALA A 18 19.63 4.12 24.50
C ALA A 18 18.44 4.09 23.53
N LEU A 19 17.73 5.22 23.35
CA LEU A 19 16.68 5.33 22.33
C LEU A 19 17.22 5.19 20.90
N CYS A 20 18.38 5.78 20.60
CA CYS A 20 19.03 5.62 19.29
C CYS A 20 19.47 4.17 19.05
N ALA A 21 20.04 3.49 20.06
CA ALA A 21 20.45 2.09 19.97
C ALA A 21 19.25 1.16 19.72
N CYS A 22 18.18 1.28 20.52
CA CYS A 22 16.95 0.50 20.32
C CYS A 22 16.33 0.73 18.93
N ARG A 23 16.34 1.98 18.44
CA ARG A 23 15.88 2.29 17.08
C ARG A 23 16.75 1.63 16.00
N ALA A 24 18.07 1.60 16.19
CA ALA A 24 19.00 0.95 15.28
C ALA A 24 18.75 -0.57 15.22
N GLU A 25 18.62 -1.24 16.36
CA GLU A 25 18.31 -2.69 16.43
C GLU A 25 17.03 -3.04 15.67
N VAL A 26 15.95 -2.25 15.84
CA VAL A 26 14.68 -2.46 15.11
C VAL A 26 14.87 -2.29 13.60
N ILE A 27 15.70 -1.36 13.14
CA ILE A 27 16.00 -1.20 11.71
C ILE A 27 16.79 -2.40 11.18
N ASP A 28 17.76 -2.91 11.95
CA ASP A 28 18.57 -4.07 11.57
C ASP A 28 17.72 -5.35 11.51
N ASP A 29 16.79 -5.54 12.45
CA ASP A 29 15.80 -6.62 12.44
C ASP A 29 14.87 -6.55 11.23
N VAL A 30 14.39 -5.35 10.88
CA VAL A 30 13.60 -5.11 9.67
C VAL A 30 14.41 -5.45 8.43
N LEU A 31 15.63 -4.92 8.27
CA LEU A 31 16.49 -5.20 7.11
C LEU A 31 16.85 -6.69 7.00
N SER A 32 17.07 -7.37 8.13
CA SER A 32 17.26 -8.83 8.23
C SER A 32 16.00 -9.60 7.81
N SER A 33 14.81 -9.15 8.19
CA SER A 33 13.53 -9.71 7.76
C SER A 33 13.31 -9.53 6.25
N LEU A 34 13.52 -8.31 5.72
CA LEU A 34 13.40 -8.01 4.29
C LEU A 34 14.42 -8.79 3.45
N SER A 35 15.65 -8.97 3.94
CA SER A 35 16.67 -9.81 3.30
C SER A 35 16.25 -11.28 3.24
N ARG A 36 15.60 -11.81 4.29
CA ARG A 36 15.00 -13.15 4.29
C ARG A 36 13.82 -13.25 3.32
N GLY A 37 12.98 -12.23 3.23
CA GLY A 37 11.89 -12.10 2.26
C GLY A 37 12.39 -12.11 0.81
N ALA A 38 13.39 -11.28 0.48
CA ALA A 38 14.06 -11.27 -0.82
C ALA A 38 14.64 -12.66 -1.16
N SER A 39 15.31 -13.30 -0.18
CA SER A 39 15.84 -14.66 -0.34
C SER A 39 14.76 -15.72 -0.59
N PHE A 40 13.55 -15.54 -0.07
CA PHE A 40 12.41 -16.41 -0.34
C PHE A 40 11.90 -16.21 -1.77
N LEU A 41 11.64 -14.96 -2.17
CA LEU A 41 11.19 -14.61 -3.51
C LEU A 41 12.20 -15.08 -4.58
N GLU A 42 13.49 -14.91 -4.33
CA GLU A 42 14.59 -15.45 -5.14
C GLU A 42 14.56 -16.97 -5.31
N ARG A 43 14.17 -17.74 -4.29
CA ARG A 43 14.04 -19.20 -4.43
C ARG A 43 12.77 -19.59 -5.20
N GLN A 44 11.72 -18.78 -5.14
CA GLN A 44 10.43 -19.07 -5.78
C GLN A 44 10.31 -18.52 -7.22
N HIS A 45 11.27 -17.72 -7.70
CA HIS A 45 11.21 -17.04 -9.00
C HIS A 45 10.87 -17.96 -10.20
N ALA A 46 11.25 -19.24 -10.17
CA ALA A 46 10.99 -20.18 -11.27
C ALA A 46 9.51 -20.60 -11.39
N HIS A 47 8.75 -20.50 -10.30
CA HIS A 47 7.32 -20.85 -10.20
C HIS A 47 6.45 -19.65 -9.82
N ILE A 48 6.96 -18.44 -10.04
CA ILE A 48 6.30 -17.22 -9.60
C ILE A 48 5.13 -16.85 -10.51
N ASN A 49 4.00 -16.47 -9.90
CA ASN A 49 2.84 -15.91 -10.59
C ASN A 49 2.96 -14.37 -10.66
N LEU A 50 1.97 -13.71 -11.30
CA LEU A 50 1.95 -12.24 -11.36
C LEU A 50 2.01 -11.60 -9.96
N ASP A 51 1.23 -12.09 -8.99
CA ASP A 51 1.18 -11.53 -7.64
C ASP A 51 2.55 -11.52 -6.96
N GLY A 52 3.35 -12.58 -7.16
CA GLY A 52 4.73 -12.64 -6.67
C GLY A 52 5.67 -11.65 -7.38
N VAL A 53 5.49 -11.41 -8.68
CA VAL A 53 6.26 -10.39 -9.43
C VAL A 53 5.87 -8.97 -9.00
N VAL A 54 4.58 -8.71 -8.77
CA VAL A 54 4.09 -7.45 -8.19
C VAL A 54 4.60 -7.29 -6.75
N GLY A 55 4.65 -8.36 -5.96
CA GLY A 55 5.24 -8.36 -4.62
C GLY A 55 6.74 -8.00 -4.60
N PHE A 56 7.52 -8.49 -5.58
CA PHE A 56 8.89 -8.03 -5.81
C PHE A 56 8.94 -6.52 -6.08
N LEU A 57 8.08 -6.03 -6.99
CA LEU A 57 8.06 -4.63 -7.40
C LEU A 57 7.71 -3.69 -6.24
N MET A 58 6.73 -4.05 -5.40
CA MET A 58 6.35 -3.26 -4.22
C MET A 58 7.46 -3.25 -3.15
N LEU A 59 8.10 -4.40 -2.89
CA LEU A 59 9.22 -4.44 -1.95
C LEU A 59 10.42 -3.60 -2.46
N GLN A 60 10.69 -3.66 -3.76
CA GLN A 60 11.73 -2.86 -4.41
C GLN A 60 11.39 -1.36 -4.36
N ALA A 61 10.13 -0.98 -4.57
CA ALA A 61 9.61 0.38 -4.50
C ALA A 61 9.81 1.02 -3.13
N GLU A 62 9.26 0.39 -2.09
CA GLU A 62 9.35 0.86 -0.71
C GLU A 62 10.81 0.99 -0.26
N LEU A 63 11.66 0.03 -0.61
CA LEU A 63 13.07 0.07 -0.24
C LEU A 63 13.86 1.14 -1.01
N LYS A 64 13.54 1.38 -2.29
CA LYS A 64 14.12 2.49 -3.08
C LYS A 64 13.73 3.85 -2.49
N GLU A 65 12.47 4.03 -2.11
CA GLU A 65 11.97 5.28 -1.53
C GLU A 65 12.50 5.51 -0.11
N ALA A 66 12.59 4.46 0.72
CA ALA A 66 13.24 4.50 2.02
C ALA A 66 14.72 4.91 1.89
N VAL A 67 15.48 4.29 0.98
CA VAL A 67 16.88 4.68 0.69
C VAL A 67 16.97 6.13 0.21
N ARG A 68 16.03 6.60 -0.62
CA ARG A 68 16.02 7.98 -1.13
C ARG A 68 15.80 9.00 -0.02
N THR A 69 14.91 8.71 0.93
CA THR A 69 14.48 9.62 2.00
C THR A 69 15.27 9.49 3.30
N TRP A 70 16.07 8.43 3.48
CA TRP A 70 16.85 8.19 4.70
C TRP A 70 17.79 9.36 5.05
N PRO A 71 17.83 9.84 6.31
CA PRO A 71 18.80 10.84 6.75
C PRO A 71 20.25 10.42 6.50
N HIS A 72 21.12 11.39 6.19
CA HIS A 72 22.55 11.15 5.90
C HIS A 72 23.46 11.48 7.09
N SER A 73 22.88 11.72 8.28
CA SER A 73 23.53 12.47 9.36
C SER A 73 24.19 11.62 10.46
N ASP A 74 24.01 10.30 10.44
CA ASP A 74 24.41 9.38 11.52
C ASP A 74 25.23 8.20 10.96
N PRO A 75 26.45 7.91 11.47
CA PRO A 75 27.24 6.74 11.07
C PRO A 75 26.49 5.39 11.14
N VAL A 76 25.62 5.19 12.13
CA VAL A 76 24.81 3.96 12.26
C VAL A 76 23.81 3.86 11.10
N SER A 77 23.17 4.99 10.78
CA SER A 77 22.27 5.09 9.62
C SER A 77 22.98 4.82 8.29
N TRP A 78 24.29 5.05 8.19
CA TRP A 78 25.04 4.79 6.96
C TRP A 78 25.29 3.29 6.73
N ALA A 79 25.61 2.52 7.78
CA ALA A 79 25.71 1.06 7.68
C ALA A 79 24.35 0.46 7.25
N GLN A 80 23.27 0.89 7.87
CA GLN A 80 21.90 0.46 7.57
C GLN A 80 21.47 0.79 6.14
N ARG A 81 21.73 2.03 5.71
CA ARG A 81 21.49 2.48 4.32
C ARG A 81 22.34 1.70 3.32
N THR A 82 23.59 1.34 3.65
CA THR A 82 24.44 0.51 2.79
C THR A 82 23.83 -0.89 2.61
N THR A 83 23.34 -1.51 3.70
CA THR A 83 22.60 -2.78 3.66
C THR A 83 21.33 -2.67 2.83
N ALA A 84 20.54 -1.60 3.00
CA ALA A 84 19.34 -1.35 2.21
C ALA A 84 19.65 -1.17 0.70
N VAL A 85 20.69 -0.41 0.34
CA VAL A 85 21.15 -0.25 -1.05
C VAL A 85 21.59 -1.58 -1.67
N ALA A 86 22.33 -2.40 -0.92
CA ALA A 86 22.73 -3.74 -1.37
C ALA A 86 21.51 -4.64 -1.61
N LEU A 87 20.50 -4.56 -0.73
CA LEU A 87 19.25 -5.30 -0.87
C LEU A 87 18.40 -4.82 -2.06
N VAL A 88 18.32 -3.51 -2.33
CA VAL A 88 17.68 -2.98 -3.55
C VAL A 88 18.32 -3.58 -4.80
N LYS A 89 19.65 -3.49 -4.92
CA LYS A 89 20.39 -4.00 -6.09
C LYS A 89 20.18 -5.50 -6.30
N ARG A 90 20.09 -6.27 -5.21
CA ARG A 90 19.83 -7.71 -5.23
C ARG A 90 18.39 -8.02 -5.65
N LEU A 91 17.42 -7.22 -5.22
CA LEU A 91 16.02 -7.30 -5.67
C LEU A 91 15.86 -6.95 -7.14
N ASP A 92 16.54 -5.90 -7.65
CA ASP A 92 16.55 -5.54 -9.08
C ASP A 92 16.97 -6.76 -9.95
N GLN A 93 18.12 -7.37 -9.64
CA GLN A 93 18.66 -8.54 -10.36
C GLN A 93 17.77 -9.80 -10.28
N SER A 94 16.88 -9.86 -9.29
CA SER A 94 16.00 -11.01 -9.04
C SER A 94 14.62 -10.80 -9.65
N PHE A 95 14.17 -9.55 -9.72
CA PHE A 95 12.98 -9.13 -10.45
C PHE A 95 13.10 -9.46 -11.94
N ASP A 96 14.22 -9.14 -12.59
CA ASP A 96 14.43 -9.47 -14.02
C ASP A 96 14.23 -10.98 -14.31
N LYS A 97 14.71 -11.85 -13.40
CA LYS A 97 14.55 -13.31 -13.49
C LYS A 97 13.11 -13.74 -13.27
N ALA A 98 12.40 -13.09 -12.34
CA ALA A 98 11.00 -13.35 -12.05
C ALA A 98 10.09 -12.93 -13.22
N VAL A 99 10.34 -11.77 -13.83
CA VAL A 99 9.66 -11.30 -15.04
C VAL A 99 9.94 -12.25 -16.22
N ALA A 100 11.19 -12.65 -16.44
CA ALA A 100 11.54 -13.63 -17.47
C ALA A 100 10.99 -15.04 -17.21
N ALA A 101 10.68 -15.40 -15.97
CA ALA A 101 9.95 -16.63 -15.65
C ALA A 101 8.45 -16.48 -15.94
N LEU A 102 7.82 -15.39 -15.50
CA LEU A 102 6.41 -15.09 -15.79
C LEU A 102 6.14 -15.07 -17.30
N GLN A 103 6.98 -14.38 -18.09
CA GLN A 103 6.82 -14.31 -19.54
C GLN A 103 6.92 -15.69 -20.24
N ARG A 104 7.66 -16.65 -19.67
CA ARG A 104 7.78 -18.01 -20.21
C ARG A 104 6.65 -18.93 -19.73
N ASN A 105 6.27 -18.82 -18.46
CA ASN A 105 5.31 -19.70 -17.81
C ASN A 105 3.86 -19.30 -18.14
N ASP A 106 3.57 -17.99 -18.19
CA ASP A 106 2.26 -17.44 -18.56
C ASP A 106 2.41 -16.19 -19.46
N PRO A 107 2.69 -16.39 -20.76
CA PRO A 107 2.87 -15.30 -21.71
C PRO A 107 1.59 -14.50 -21.99
N LYS A 108 0.39 -15.04 -21.67
CA LYS A 108 -0.87 -14.32 -21.82
C LYS A 108 -1.01 -13.30 -20.71
N TYR A 109 -0.90 -13.76 -19.45
CA TYR A 109 -1.01 -12.90 -18.27
C TYR A 109 0.10 -11.84 -18.26
N TYR A 110 1.32 -12.19 -18.67
CA TYR A 110 2.39 -11.23 -18.87
C TYR A 110 1.97 -10.07 -19.79
N ARG A 111 1.36 -10.34 -20.96
CA ARG A 111 0.96 -9.29 -21.92
C ARG A 111 -0.17 -8.40 -21.41
N GLU A 112 -1.11 -8.95 -20.64
CA GLU A 112 -2.23 -8.20 -20.09
C GLU A 112 -1.78 -7.23 -18.98
N PHE A 113 -0.70 -7.57 -18.26
CA PHE A 113 -0.24 -6.83 -17.09
C PHE A 113 1.19 -6.25 -17.19
N GLU A 114 1.85 -6.33 -18.36
CA GLU A 114 3.18 -5.74 -18.62
C GLU A 114 3.29 -4.26 -18.16
N PRO A 115 2.29 -3.39 -18.37
CA PRO A 115 2.34 -2.02 -17.85
C PRO A 115 2.49 -1.93 -16.33
N LEU A 116 1.90 -2.86 -15.57
CA LEU A 116 2.03 -2.90 -14.11
C LEU A 116 3.44 -3.27 -13.65
N LEU A 117 4.23 -3.93 -14.50
CA LEU A 117 5.59 -4.37 -14.18
C LEU A 117 6.61 -3.25 -14.35
N SER A 118 6.25 -2.14 -15.02
CA SER A 118 7.08 -0.94 -15.05
C SER A 118 6.97 -0.17 -13.73
N TRP A 119 8.12 0.20 -13.16
CA TRP A 119 8.18 1.14 -12.03
C TRP A 119 7.45 2.46 -12.31
N SER A 120 7.48 2.94 -13.57
CA SER A 120 6.85 4.22 -13.94
C SER A 120 5.32 4.22 -13.81
N PHE A 121 4.67 3.05 -13.83
CA PHE A 121 3.22 2.93 -13.63
C PHE A 121 2.79 3.36 -12.22
N TRP A 122 3.64 3.13 -11.22
CA TRP A 122 3.36 3.39 -9.81
C TRP A 122 3.74 4.81 -9.36
N LEU A 123 4.23 5.65 -10.27
CA LEU A 123 4.54 7.05 -10.00
C LEU A 123 3.26 7.89 -9.98
N VAL A 124 2.83 8.32 -8.79
CA VAL A 124 1.72 9.27 -8.64
C VAL A 124 2.14 10.64 -9.19
N PRO A 125 1.42 11.21 -10.19
CA PRO A 125 1.69 12.55 -10.69
C PRO A 125 1.63 13.60 -9.58
N ARG A 126 2.51 14.60 -9.62
CA ARG A 126 2.60 15.62 -8.57
C ARG A 126 1.31 16.42 -8.45
N GLU A 127 0.61 16.59 -9.55
CA GLU A 127 -0.70 17.24 -9.69
C GLU A 127 -1.77 16.51 -8.87
N TRP A 128 -1.66 15.19 -8.70
CA TRP A 128 -2.59 14.38 -7.91
C TRP A 128 -2.28 14.43 -6.40
N SER A 129 -1.06 14.81 -6.02
CA SER A 129 -0.65 15.00 -4.61
C SER A 129 -1.14 16.32 -3.99
N SER A 130 -1.84 17.17 -4.76
CA SER A 130 -2.27 18.51 -4.34
C SER A 130 -3.74 18.76 -4.65
N THR A 131 -4.61 18.55 -3.66
CA THR A 131 -6.02 18.99 -3.74
C THR A 131 -6.13 20.49 -3.54
N ASP A 132 -6.97 21.17 -4.33
CA ASP A 132 -7.35 22.56 -4.05
C ASP A 132 -8.01 22.66 -2.67
N ARG A 133 -7.44 23.50 -1.80
CA ARG A 133 -7.94 23.72 -0.44
C ARG A 133 -9.30 24.40 -0.41
N SER A 134 -9.74 25.02 -1.50
CA SER A 134 -11.10 25.58 -1.63
C SER A 134 -12.18 24.49 -1.74
N LEU A 135 -11.81 23.31 -2.25
CA LEU A 135 -12.70 22.14 -2.41
C LEU A 135 -12.73 21.26 -1.15
N LEU A 136 -11.91 21.55 -0.14
CA LEU A 136 -12.02 20.91 1.16
C LEU A 136 -13.32 21.37 1.83
N TYR A 137 -14.09 20.42 2.33
CA TYR A 137 -15.30 20.69 3.10
C TYR A 137 -15.00 21.71 4.19
N ARG A 138 -15.67 22.88 4.18
CA ARG A 138 -15.47 23.88 5.24
C ARG A 138 -15.76 23.22 6.58
N SER A 139 -14.74 23.18 7.45
CA SER A 139 -14.89 22.57 8.76
C SER A 139 -16.04 23.24 9.52
N HIS A 140 -16.85 22.44 10.24
CA HIS A 140 -18.04 22.91 10.96
C HIS A 140 -17.78 23.97 12.06
N HIS A 141 -16.54 24.45 12.22
CA HIS A 141 -16.19 25.53 13.14
C HIS A 141 -16.88 26.86 12.79
N GLU A 142 -17.10 27.16 11.50
CA GLU A 142 -17.84 28.35 11.06
C GLU A 142 -19.29 28.33 11.58
N HIS A 143 -19.91 27.16 11.65
CA HIS A 143 -21.27 26.99 12.17
C HIS A 143 -21.38 27.30 13.68
N ARG A 144 -20.30 27.17 14.46
CA ARG A 144 -20.30 27.56 15.90
C ARG A 144 -20.15 29.07 16.08
N VAL A 145 -19.43 29.75 15.19
CA VAL A 145 -19.29 31.22 15.21
C VAL A 145 -20.61 31.86 14.77
N LEU A 146 -21.21 31.40 13.67
CA LEU A 146 -22.49 31.90 13.19
C LEU A 146 -23.64 31.63 14.17
N ARG A 147 -23.71 30.44 14.81
CA ARG A 147 -24.70 30.19 15.87
C ARG A 147 -24.47 31.06 17.11
N ARG A 148 -23.23 31.41 17.47
CA ARG A 148 -22.97 32.37 18.57
C ARG A 148 -23.34 33.80 18.22
N ALA A 149 -23.19 34.21 16.96
CA ALA A 149 -23.67 35.51 16.48
C ALA A 149 -25.21 35.57 16.52
N ALA A 150 -25.90 34.57 15.96
CA ALA A 150 -27.36 34.47 16.00
C ALA A 150 -27.89 34.42 17.44
N GLN A 151 -27.27 33.64 18.35
CA GLN A 151 -27.70 33.56 19.74
C GLN A 151 -27.56 34.90 20.48
N ARG A 152 -26.54 35.71 20.17
CA ARG A 152 -26.40 37.08 20.72
C ARG A 152 -27.49 38.03 20.23
N GLN A 153 -27.97 37.84 19.01
CA GLN A 153 -29.02 38.69 18.42
C GLN A 153 -30.43 38.34 18.95
N VAL A 154 -30.61 37.18 19.58
CA VAL A 154 -31.86 36.71 20.21
C VAL A 154 -31.93 37.05 21.71
N SER A 155 -30.83 37.53 22.32
CA SER A 155 -30.73 37.75 23.78
C SER A 155 -30.84 39.21 24.22
N ASP A 156 -31.43 40.09 23.40
CA ASP A 156 -31.69 41.49 23.77
C ASP A 156 -33.20 41.84 23.67
N PRO A 157 -33.98 41.55 24.73
CA PRO A 157 -35.42 41.83 24.77
C PRO A 157 -35.69 43.22 25.36
N ALA A 158 -35.52 44.27 24.56
CA ALA A 158 -36.00 45.59 24.88
C ALA A 158 -37.37 45.86 24.20
N ALA A 159 -38.43 45.84 25.02
CA ALA A 159 -39.82 46.25 24.77
C ALA A 159 -40.78 45.30 24.00
N GLY A 160 -41.96 45.08 24.62
CA GLY A 160 -43.21 44.64 23.98
C GLY A 160 -43.43 43.12 23.97
N ASP A 161 -44.05 42.51 24.99
CA ASP A 161 -45.52 42.41 25.14
C ASP A 161 -46.27 42.10 23.85
N LEU A 162 -46.56 40.81 23.61
CA LEU A 162 -47.89 40.22 23.85
C LEU A 162 -47.91 38.74 23.46
N GLU A 163 -48.31 37.87 24.40
CA GLU A 163 -48.77 36.52 24.08
C GLU A 163 -50.18 36.60 23.50
N ASP A 164 -50.34 36.32 22.20
CA ASP A 164 -51.60 35.81 21.66
C ASP A 164 -51.33 34.99 20.37
N GLU A 165 -52.38 34.36 19.83
CA GLU A 165 -52.39 33.62 18.57
C GLU A 165 -51.70 32.24 18.57
N ARG A 166 -51.85 31.51 19.68
CA ARG A 166 -51.87 30.03 19.68
C ARG A 166 -53.23 29.47 19.25
N ASP A 167 -53.86 29.98 18.19
CA ASP A 167 -55.05 29.33 17.59
C ASP A 167 -55.42 29.87 16.18
N ALA A 168 -54.49 29.75 15.22
CA ALA A 168 -54.81 29.96 13.80
C ALA A 168 -54.05 29.02 12.85
N LEU A 169 -54.73 28.58 11.79
CA LEU A 169 -54.20 27.77 10.67
C LEU A 169 -53.72 26.33 10.96
N HIS A 170 -54.61 25.56 11.59
CA HIS A 170 -54.95 24.25 11.00
C HIS A 170 -55.63 24.45 9.62
N ARG A 171 -54.86 24.72 8.55
CA ARG A 171 -55.32 24.55 7.16
C ARG A 171 -54.17 24.51 6.13
N HIS A 172 -54.39 23.75 5.06
CA HIS A 172 -53.49 23.53 3.91
C HIS A 172 -52.30 22.55 4.09
N GLN A 173 -52.65 21.27 4.06
CA GLN A 173 -51.90 20.31 3.25
C GLN A 173 -51.94 20.73 1.76
N THR A 174 -50.82 20.60 1.02
CA THR A 174 -50.75 19.96 -0.32
C THR A 174 -49.31 20.01 -0.91
N LEU A 175 -48.66 18.84 -1.03
CA LEU A 175 -47.71 18.38 -2.09
C LEU A 175 -46.48 19.25 -2.52
N PRO A 176 -45.51 18.70 -3.30
CA PRO A 176 -44.98 17.33 -3.36
C PRO A 176 -43.42 17.26 -3.37
N GLY A 177 -42.85 16.05 -3.42
CA GLY A 177 -41.53 15.83 -4.04
C GLY A 177 -40.32 15.76 -3.11
N HIS A 178 -40.18 14.65 -2.36
CA HIS A 178 -38.91 14.29 -1.73
C HIS A 178 -38.16 13.27 -2.62
N HIS A 179 -37.10 13.71 -3.29
CA HIS A 179 -36.17 12.79 -3.94
C HIS A 179 -35.20 12.23 -2.90
N ASP A 180 -35.31 10.93 -2.64
CA ASP A 180 -34.41 10.17 -1.77
C ASP A 180 -33.09 9.87 -2.51
N PRO A 181 -31.93 10.42 -2.08
CA PRO A 181 -30.69 10.35 -2.84
C PRO A 181 -29.76 9.20 -2.41
N LEU A 182 -30.26 8.13 -1.75
CA LEU A 182 -29.42 6.99 -1.31
C LEU A 182 -30.03 5.60 -1.60
N ARG A 183 -30.54 5.38 -2.82
CA ARG A 183 -30.90 4.03 -3.29
C ARG A 183 -29.81 3.43 -4.19
N LEU A 184 -28.93 2.62 -3.59
CA LEU A 184 -27.96 1.79 -4.32
C LEU A 184 -28.69 0.85 -5.30
N PRO A 185 -28.16 0.61 -6.51
CA PRO A 185 -28.71 -0.37 -7.44
C PRO A 185 -28.54 -1.79 -6.87
N PRO A 186 -29.48 -2.72 -7.14
CA PRO A 186 -29.33 -4.10 -6.72
C PRO A 186 -28.16 -4.77 -7.45
N LEU A 187 -27.35 -5.53 -6.70
CA LEU A 187 -26.29 -6.35 -7.26
C LEU A 187 -26.89 -7.36 -8.26
N LEU A 188 -26.36 -7.39 -9.49
CA LEU A 188 -26.70 -8.44 -10.45
C LEU A 188 -26.21 -9.79 -9.90
N PRO A 189 -27.00 -10.88 -10.04
CA PRO A 189 -26.60 -12.19 -9.55
C PRO A 189 -25.40 -12.71 -10.35
N VAL A 190 -24.35 -13.12 -9.63
CA VAL A 190 -23.22 -13.85 -10.22
C VAL A 190 -23.74 -15.22 -10.68
N PRO A 191 -23.54 -15.63 -11.94
CA PRO A 191 -23.94 -16.96 -12.40
C PRO A 191 -23.11 -18.04 -11.67
N PRO A 192 -23.72 -19.16 -11.26
CA PRO A 192 -22.97 -20.24 -10.63
C PRO A 192 -21.98 -20.84 -11.62
N ALA A 193 -20.78 -21.21 -11.13
CA ALA A 193 -19.79 -21.92 -11.91
C ALA A 193 -20.39 -23.24 -12.41
N ALA A 194 -20.59 -23.35 -13.72
CA ALA A 194 -21.14 -24.56 -14.32
C ALA A 194 -20.13 -25.71 -14.17
N LEU A 195 -20.57 -26.80 -13.54
CA LEU A 195 -19.90 -28.09 -13.65
C LEU A 195 -19.78 -28.48 -15.12
N LEU A 196 -18.58 -28.92 -15.52
CA LEU A 196 -18.41 -29.87 -16.61
C LEU A 196 -17.63 -31.07 -16.07
N HIS A 197 -18.35 -32.18 -15.89
CA HIS A 197 -17.82 -33.54 -15.99
C HIS A 197 -17.18 -33.71 -17.39
N ASP A 198 -15.97 -34.26 -17.52
CA ASP A 198 -15.58 -35.68 -17.39
C ASP A 198 -15.93 -36.51 -18.66
N ARG A 199 -15.07 -37.49 -19.00
CA ARG A 199 -14.99 -38.28 -20.27
C ARG A 199 -14.53 -37.49 -21.51
N GLU A 200 -13.92 -38.05 -22.56
CA GLU A 200 -13.28 -39.36 -22.90
C GLU A 200 -12.36 -39.07 -24.14
N ASP A 201 -11.31 -39.82 -24.54
CA ASP A 201 -10.81 -41.15 -24.16
C ASP A 201 -9.26 -41.24 -24.29
N GLU A 202 -8.70 -42.28 -23.68
CA GLU A 202 -7.39 -42.92 -23.82
C GLU A 202 -7.02 -43.38 -25.26
N ARG A 203 -5.73 -43.37 -25.67
CA ARG A 203 -5.05 -44.43 -26.46
C ARG A 203 -3.61 -44.13 -26.93
N LEU A 204 -2.71 -45.08 -26.62
CA LEU A 204 -1.51 -45.53 -27.39
C LEU A 204 -0.40 -44.46 -27.68
N HIS A 205 0.89 -44.70 -27.44
CA HIS A 205 1.64 -45.96 -27.54
C HIS A 205 2.87 -46.03 -26.60
N GLN A 206 3.52 -47.20 -26.56
CA GLN A 206 4.58 -47.61 -25.61
C GLN A 206 6.02 -47.13 -25.98
N PRO A 207 7.01 -47.27 -25.04
CA PRO A 207 8.37 -46.76 -25.24
C PRO A 207 9.27 -47.69 -26.08
N ALA A 208 10.31 -47.12 -26.68
CA ALA A 208 11.36 -47.88 -27.36
C ALA A 208 12.53 -48.20 -26.42
N GLU A 209 12.90 -49.48 -26.33
CA GLU A 209 14.09 -49.93 -25.59
C GLU A 209 15.40 -49.63 -26.34
N GLY A 210 16.45 -49.36 -25.54
CA GLY A 210 17.75 -50.03 -25.65
C GLY A 210 18.58 -49.91 -26.93
N ARG A 211 19.70 -49.17 -26.85
CA ARG A 211 21.04 -49.61 -27.31
C ARG A 211 22.18 -48.65 -26.91
N HIS A 212 22.94 -49.05 -25.89
CA HIS A 212 24.41 -48.93 -25.90
C HIS A 212 24.99 -50.28 -26.40
N PRO A 213 26.30 -50.44 -26.68
CA PRO A 213 27.42 -49.47 -26.59
C PRO A 213 28.27 -49.37 -27.88
N ALA A 214 29.25 -48.45 -27.91
CA ALA A 214 30.60 -48.70 -28.47
C ALA A 214 31.54 -47.49 -28.23
N LEU A 215 32.64 -47.72 -27.49
CA LEU A 215 33.88 -46.95 -27.63
C LEU A 215 34.68 -47.50 -28.83
N PRO A 216 35.59 -46.68 -29.38
CA PRO A 216 36.93 -47.21 -29.65
C PRO A 216 38.05 -46.34 -29.05
N SER A 217 39.22 -46.98 -28.92
CA SER A 217 40.37 -46.56 -28.12
C SER A 217 41.37 -45.62 -28.83
N GLN A 218 42.37 -45.21 -28.06
CA GLN A 218 43.58 -44.50 -28.47
C GLN A 218 44.41 -45.23 -29.55
N HIS A 219 45.04 -44.43 -30.43
CA HIS A 219 46.34 -44.55 -31.11
C HIS A 219 46.47 -43.27 -31.96
N ASP A 220 47.58 -42.53 -32.05
CA ASP A 220 48.90 -42.56 -31.38
C ASP A 220 49.33 -41.11 -31.04
#